data_AF-A0A6G9CNP5-F1
#
_entry.id   AF-A0A6G9CNP5-F1
#
_cell.length_a   1.000
_cell.length_b   1.000
_cell.length_c   1.000
_cell.angle_alpha   90.00
_cell.angle_beta   90.00
_cell.angle_gamma   90.00
#
_symmetry.space_group_name_H-M   'P 1'
#
loop_
_entity.id
_entity.type
_entity.pdbx_description
1 polymer ?
#
loop_
_entity_poly.entity_id
_entity_poly.type
_entity_poly.pdbx_seq_one_letter_code
_entity_poly.pdbx_strand_id
1 'polypeptide(L)'
;MWGTVRVRLRPAQIFTDILRTAKTGEVMAQLHPIPYVCGRTGLGRTSIYGYIAAGKLKSIKVGRRRLVAESAIEELIAYLESQSDASVAS
;
A
#
# COMPACT_ATOMS: atom_id res chain seq x y z
N MET A 1 37.48 -1.75 33.35
CA MET A 1 36.18 -2.45 33.28
C MET A 1 35.51 -2.11 31.96
N TRP A 2 35.71 -2.92 30.91
CA TRP A 2 35.04 -2.76 29.61
C TRP A 2 34.31 -4.07 29.34
N GLY A 3 32.98 -4.05 29.43
CA GLY A 3 32.15 -5.25 29.30
C GLY A 3 31.94 -5.62 27.84
N THR A 4 32.35 -6.83 27.46
CA THR A 4 32.11 -7.40 26.14
C THR A 4 30.66 -7.84 26.01
N VAL A 5 29.84 -7.07 25.29
CA VAL A 5 28.48 -7.49 24.91
C VAL A 5 28.60 -8.47 23.74
N ARG A 6 28.49 -9.77 24.01
CA ARG A 6 28.32 -10.78 22.95
C ARG A 6 26.88 -10.77 22.47
N VAL A 7 26.62 -10.09 21.35
CA VAL A 7 25.35 -10.21 20.64
C VAL A 7 25.28 -11.61 20.03
N ARG A 8 24.36 -12.44 20.54
CA ARG A 8 24.04 -13.73 19.95
C ARG A 8 23.25 -13.48 18.67
N LEU A 9 23.95 -13.42 17.54
CA LEU A 9 23.30 -13.40 16.22
C LEU A 9 22.49 -14.69 16.05
N ARG A 10 21.16 -14.57 15.96
CA ARG A 10 20.28 -15.64 15.48
C ARG A 10 20.33 -15.63 13.94
N PRO A 11 20.87 -16.67 13.28
CA PRO A 11 21.23 -16.60 11.86
C PRO A 11 20.06 -16.92 10.90
N ALA A 12 18.83 -16.45 11.18
CA ALA A 12 17.67 -16.78 10.34
C ALA A 12 16.63 -15.66 10.14
N GLN A 13 16.84 -14.44 10.65
CA GLN A 13 15.82 -13.37 10.57
C GLN A 13 16.28 -12.07 9.91
N ILE A 14 17.55 -11.95 9.53
CA ILE A 14 18.12 -10.68 9.06
C ILE A 14 17.53 -10.25 7.69
N PHE A 15 17.18 -11.20 6.81
CA PHE A 15 16.77 -10.85 5.45
C PHE A 15 15.40 -10.15 5.37
N THR A 16 14.43 -10.57 6.20
CA THR A 16 13.07 -10.06 6.16
C THR A 16 12.90 -8.74 6.93
N ASP A 17 13.67 -8.52 8.00
CA ASP A 17 13.57 -7.30 8.81
C ASP A 17 14.23 -6.08 8.16
N ILE A 18 15.26 -6.29 7.32
CA ILE A 18 15.93 -5.21 6.57
C ILE A 18 14.97 -4.62 5.52
N LEU A 19 14.18 -5.45 4.83
CA LEU A 19 13.20 -4.98 3.85
C LEU A 19 11.92 -4.40 4.50
N ARG A 20 11.64 -4.74 5.77
CA ARG A 20 10.54 -4.17 6.55
C ARG A 20 10.87 -2.80 7.14
N THR A 21 12.12 -2.57 7.55
CA THR A 21 12.58 -1.33 8.20
C THR A 21 12.79 -0.18 7.20
N ALA A 22 13.15 -0.47 5.95
CA ALA A 22 13.33 0.52 4.89
C ALA A 22 12.03 1.12 4.33
N LYS A 23 10.84 0.61 4.72
CA LYS A 23 9.54 1.23 4.40
C LYS A 23 9.27 2.52 5.20
N THR A 24 10.24 2.99 5.99
CA THR A 24 10.23 4.31 6.61
C THR A 24 10.80 5.36 5.63
N GLY A 25 10.30 5.39 4.40
CA GLY A 25 10.22 6.68 3.71
C GLY A 25 9.09 7.42 4.41
N GLU A 26 9.29 8.65 4.85
CA GLU A 26 8.17 9.47 5.33
C GLU A 26 7.08 9.46 4.25
N VAL A 27 6.04 8.65 4.44
CA VAL A 27 4.90 8.60 3.54
C VAL A 27 4.14 9.87 3.84
N MET A 28 4.54 10.94 3.17
CA MET A 28 3.80 12.19 3.17
C MET A 28 2.38 11.88 2.81
N ALA A 29 1.47 12.04 3.77
CA ALA A 29 0.06 11.77 3.57
C ALA A 29 -0.46 12.72 2.48
N GLN A 30 -0.59 12.18 1.27
CA GLN A 30 -1.01 12.94 0.10
C GLN A 30 -2.39 12.48 -0.37
N LEU A 31 -3.16 13.45 -0.85
CA LEU A 31 -4.44 13.24 -1.48
C LEU A 31 -4.29 13.38 -2.99
N HIS A 32 -4.67 12.34 -3.70
CA HIS A 32 -4.54 12.25 -5.14
C HIS A 32 -5.90 12.37 -5.83
N PRO A 33 -5.98 13.10 -6.96
CA PRO A 33 -7.19 13.15 -7.76
C PRO A 33 -7.38 11.85 -8.55
N ILE A 34 -8.62 11.50 -8.89
CA ILE A 34 -8.95 10.27 -9.62
C ILE A 34 -8.09 10.02 -10.88
N PRO A 35 -7.76 11.02 -11.73
CA PRO A 35 -6.89 10.79 -12.89
C PRO A 35 -5.50 10.28 -12.52
N TYR A 36 -4.94 10.73 -11.39
CA TYR A 36 -3.66 10.24 -10.89
C TYR A 36 -3.75 8.78 -10.46
N VAL A 37 -4.83 8.43 -9.74
CA VAL A 37 -5.08 7.05 -9.31
C VAL A 37 -5.22 6.11 -10.51
N CYS A 38 -5.90 6.55 -11.57
CA CYS A 38 -6.01 5.78 -12.82
C CYS A 38 -4.63 5.54 -13.44
N GLY A 39 -3.77 6.58 -13.49
CA GLY A 39 -2.41 6.45 -14.01
C GLY A 39 -1.54 5.53 -13.17
N ARG A 40 -1.69 5.56 -11.84
CA ARG A 40 -0.90 4.74 -10.92
C ARG A 40 -1.30 3.26 -10.91
N THR A 41 -2.60 2.99 -11.03
CA THR A 41 -3.14 1.62 -11.01
C THR A 41 -3.27 0.99 -12.40
N GLY A 42 -3.18 1.79 -13.47
CA GLY A 42 -3.48 1.36 -14.84
C GLY A 42 -4.96 1.08 -15.10
N LEU A 43 -5.84 1.31 -14.11
CA LEU A 43 -7.27 1.04 -14.23
C LEU A 43 -8.03 2.18 -14.89
N GLY A 44 -9.06 1.82 -15.66
CA GLY A 44 -10.00 2.78 -16.22
C GLY A 44 -10.84 3.48 -15.15
N ARG A 45 -11.33 4.68 -15.48
CA ARG A 45 -12.18 5.49 -14.57
C ARG A 45 -13.40 4.71 -14.08
N THR A 46 -14.05 3.93 -14.95
CA THR A 46 -15.22 3.12 -14.60
C THR A 46 -14.91 2.11 -13.51
N SER A 47 -13.78 1.39 -13.61
CA SER A 47 -13.34 0.44 -12.59
C SER A 47 -13.04 1.14 -11.26
N ILE A 48 -12.34 2.28 -11.31
CA ILE A 48 -12.07 3.08 -10.10
C ILE A 48 -13.37 3.52 -9.42
N TYR A 49 -14.35 4.02 -10.17
CA TYR A 49 -15.65 4.37 -9.60
C TYR A 49 -16.41 3.15 -9.08
N GLY A 50 -16.26 1.98 -9.71
CA GLY A 50 -16.76 0.70 -9.21
C GLY A 50 -16.17 0.34 -7.85
N TYR A 51 -14.86 0.44 -7.67
CA TYR A 51 -14.19 0.19 -6.39
C TYR A 51 -14.59 1.21 -5.31
N ILE A 52 -14.83 2.47 -5.69
CA ILE A 52 -15.37 3.49 -4.78
C ILE A 52 -16.79 3.13 -4.33
N ALA A 53 -17.66 2.74 -5.28
CA ALA A 53 -19.04 2.35 -4.98
C ALA A 53 -19.11 1.06 -4.14
N ALA A 54 -18.20 0.12 -4.39
CA ALA A 54 -18.05 -1.11 -3.61
C ALA A 54 -17.39 -0.90 -2.23
N GLY A 55 -16.97 0.33 -1.89
CA GLY A 55 -16.30 0.65 -0.63
C GLY A 55 -14.90 0.06 -0.49
N LYS A 56 -14.31 -0.45 -1.58
CA LYS A 56 -12.95 -1.02 -1.62
C LYS A 56 -11.88 0.06 -1.77
N LEU A 57 -12.23 1.20 -2.36
CA LEU A 57 -11.35 2.36 -2.45
C LEU A 57 -11.90 3.50 -1.59
N LYS A 58 -11.18 3.86 -0.53
CA LYS A 58 -11.53 4.99 0.34
C LYS A 58 -11.33 6.30 -0.43
N SER A 59 -12.43 7.02 -0.64
CA SER A 59 -12.42 8.34 -1.27
C SER A 59 -12.99 9.40 -0.33
N ILE A 60 -12.41 10.59 -0.38
CA ILE A 60 -12.80 11.76 0.41
C ILE A 60 -13.34 12.81 -0.54
N LYS A 61 -14.55 13.31 -0.28
CA LYS A 61 -15.13 14.41 -1.05
C LYS A 61 -14.60 15.73 -0.49
N VAL A 62 -13.87 16.49 -1.31
CA VAL A 62 -13.38 17.83 -0.98
C VAL A 62 -13.96 18.81 -1.99
N GLY A 63 -14.94 19.61 -1.55
CA GLY A 63 -15.70 20.51 -2.41
C GLY A 63 -16.41 19.77 -3.55
N ARG A 64 -16.02 20.07 -4.80
CA ARG A 64 -16.59 19.46 -6.02
C ARG A 64 -15.89 18.19 -6.47
N ARG A 65 -14.72 17.85 -5.90
CA ARG A 65 -13.87 16.74 -6.37
C ARG A 65 -13.80 15.61 -5.34
N ARG A 66 -13.55 14.39 -5.84
CA ARG A 66 -13.18 13.24 -5.01
C ARG A 66 -11.66 13.10 -5.05
N LEU A 67 -11.07 12.95 -3.87
CA LEU A 67 -9.66 12.69 -3.67
C LEU A 67 -9.49 11.33 -2.98
N VAL A 68 -8.35 10.71 -3.20
CA VAL A 68 -8.01 9.39 -2.68
C VAL A 68 -6.70 9.52 -1.93
N ALA A 69 -6.63 9.01 -0.70
CA ALA A 69 -5.39 9.00 0.07
C ALA A 69 -4.40 8.01 -0.53
N GLU A 70 -3.09 8.32 -0.47
CA GLU A 70 -2.05 7.40 -0.94
C GLU A 70 -2.17 6.01 -0.29
N SER A 71 -2.44 5.95 1.02
CA SER A 71 -2.67 4.69 1.74
C SER A 71 -3.84 3.88 1.20
N ALA A 72 -4.90 4.54 0.70
CA ALA A 72 -6.03 3.85 0.10
C ALA A 72 -5.69 3.25 -1.28
N ILE A 73 -4.74 3.84 -2.00
CA ILE A 73 -4.22 3.28 -3.26
C ILE A 73 -3.39 2.03 -2.95
N GLU A 74 -2.53 2.09 -1.93
CA GLU A 74 -1.75 0.93 -1.47
C GLU A 74 -2.66 -0.23 -1.02
N GLU A 75 -3.70 0.07 -0.21
CA GLU A 75 -4.72 -0.91 0.21
C GLU A 75 -5.41 -1.57 -1.00
N LEU A 76 -5.73 -0.80 -2.04
CA LEU A 76 -6.36 -1.33 -3.26
C LEU A 76 -5.40 -2.26 -4.03
N ILE A 77 -4.13 -1.90 -4.15
CA ILE A 77 -3.13 -2.74 -4.83
C ILE A 77 -2.97 -4.06 -4.08
N ALA A 78 -2.80 -4.03 -2.76
CA ALA A 78 -2.69 -5.23 -1.93
C ALA A 78 -3.94 -6.12 -2.04
N TYR A 79 -5.13 -5.51 -2.13
CA TYR A 79 -6.37 -6.25 -2.39
C TYR A 79 -6.32 -6.96 -3.76
N LEU A 80 -5.94 -6.28 -4.83
CA LEU A 80 -5.84 -6.87 -6.17
C LEU A 80 -4.83 -8.02 -6.22
N GLU A 81 -3.66 -7.86 -5.58
CA GLU A 81 -2.65 -8.92 -5.45
C GLU A 81 -3.25 -10.16 -4.77
N SER A 82 -3.96 -9.98 -3.65
CA SER A 82 -4.61 -11.11 -2.95
C SER A 82 -5.68 -11.81 -3.80
N GLN A 83 -6.39 -11.08 -4.66
CA GLN A 83 -7.38 -11.68 -5.56
C GLN A 83 -6.70 -12.48 -6.67
N SER A 84 -5.56 -12.00 -7.18
CA SER A 84 -4.77 -12.78 -8.14
C SER A 84 -4.23 -14.07 -7.54
N ASP A 85 -3.69 -14.02 -6.32
CA ASP A 85 -3.18 -15.22 -5.62
C ASP A 85 -4.29 -16.24 -5.34
N ALA A 86 -5.49 -15.79 -5.00
CA ALA A 86 -6.64 -16.68 -4.79
C ALA A 86 -7.08 -17.39 -6.08
N SER A 87 -6.95 -16.73 -7.24
CA SER A 87 -7.34 -17.29 -8.53
C SER A 87 -6.36 -18.32 -9.10
N VAL A 88 -5.07 -18.24 -8.74
CA VAL A 88 -4.05 -19.21 -9.20
C VAL A 88 -3.96 -20.46 -8.32
N ALA A 89 -4.51 -20.43 -7.12
CA ALA A 89 -4.56 -21.56 -6.20
C ALA A 89 -5.77 -22.49 -6.41
N SER A 90 -6.68 -22.12 -7.32
CA SER A 90 -7.88 -22.89 -7.70
C SER A 90 -7.72 -23.48 -9.10
#